data_AF-A0A838KLE0-F1
#
_entry.id   AF-A0A838KLE0-F1
#
_cell.length_a   1.000
_cell.length_b   1.000
_cell.length_c   1.000
_cell.angle_alpha   90.00
_cell.angle_beta   90.00
_cell.angle_gamma   90.00
#
_symmetry.space_group_name_H-M   'P 1'
#
loop_
_entity.id
_entity.type
_entity.pdbx_description
1 polymer ?
#
loop_
_entity_poly.entity_id
_entity_poly.type
_entity_poly.pdbx_seq_one_letter_code
_entity_poly.pdbx_strand_id
1 'polypeptide(L)'
;LLGTADCGPGELDADALETIGIDLSTIREKVEAAFGPGALDREPARTRTGRLTSGRHASFTARAKKVLELSLREALRLKADRIADGHLLLGLLREGGGLAAKVMADAGIDFDVLRAELDAQLTAQSPS
;
A
#
# COMPACT_ATOMS: atom_id res chain seq x y z
N LEU A 1 -10.44 -15.96 -49.28
CA LEU A 1 -9.20 -15.87 -48.47
C LEU A 1 -9.26 -14.60 -47.62
N LEU A 2 -10.07 -14.60 -46.57
CA LEU A 2 -10.11 -13.53 -45.58
C LEU A 2 -9.32 -14.02 -44.36
N GLY A 3 -8.09 -13.52 -44.23
CA GLY A 3 -7.27 -13.73 -43.05
C GLY A 3 -7.82 -12.86 -41.93
N THR A 4 -8.43 -13.48 -40.93
CA THR A 4 -8.70 -12.85 -39.64
C THR A 4 -7.34 -12.69 -38.96
N ALA A 5 -6.84 -11.45 -38.94
CA ALA A 5 -5.73 -11.10 -38.06
C ALA A 5 -6.14 -11.44 -36.63
N ASP A 6 -5.42 -12.40 -36.05
CA ASP A 6 -5.47 -12.75 -34.64
C ASP A 6 -4.86 -11.58 -33.87
N CYS A 7 -5.69 -10.56 -33.60
CA CYS A 7 -5.27 -9.39 -32.84
C CYS A 7 -5.34 -9.78 -31.37
N GLY A 8 -4.19 -10.13 -30.80
CA GLY A 8 -4.07 -10.37 -29.36
C GLY A 8 -4.58 -9.15 -28.59
N PRO A 9 -5.17 -9.33 -27.40
CA PRO A 9 -5.85 -8.28 -26.64
C PRO A 9 -4.96 -7.08 -26.24
N GLY A 10 -3.65 -7.10 -26.49
CA GLY A 10 -2.73 -6.02 -26.14
C GLY A 10 -2.50 -4.95 -27.21
N GLU A 11 -2.68 -5.27 -28.50
CA GLU A 11 -2.44 -4.29 -29.58
C GLU A 11 -3.61 -3.33 -29.78
N LEU A 12 -4.84 -3.85 -29.69
CA LEU A 12 -6.06 -3.04 -29.83
C LEU A 12 -6.23 -2.00 -28.70
N ASP A 13 -5.67 -2.27 -27.51
CA ASP A 13 -5.75 -1.38 -26.36
C ASP A 13 -4.73 -0.23 -26.43
N ALA A 14 -3.55 -0.46 -27.05
CA ALA A 14 -2.54 0.59 -27.20
C ALA A 14 -2.98 1.67 -28.19
N ASP A 15 -3.49 1.26 -29.35
CA ASP A 15 -4.00 2.16 -30.39
C ASP A 15 -5.21 2.98 -29.91
N ALA A 16 -6.07 2.37 -29.07
CA ALA A 16 -7.21 3.06 -28.47
C ALA A 16 -6.78 4.17 -27.50
N LEU A 17 -5.70 3.96 -26.75
CA LEU A 17 -5.13 4.95 -25.84
C LEU A 17 -4.41 6.07 -26.59
N GLU A 18 -3.73 5.75 -27.68
CA GLU A 18 -3.09 6.75 -28.55
C GLU A 18 -4.14 7.68 -29.19
N THR A 19 -5.30 7.14 -29.57
CA THR A 19 -6.42 7.91 -30.12
C THR A 19 -6.93 9.01 -29.15
N ILE A 20 -6.81 8.80 -27.84
CA ILE A 20 -7.17 9.78 -26.81
C ILE A 20 -5.96 10.58 -26.28
N GLY A 21 -4.81 10.48 -26.95
CA GLY A 21 -3.59 11.23 -26.64
C GLY A 21 -2.77 10.68 -25.48
N ILE A 22 -2.95 9.40 -25.12
CA ILE A 22 -2.20 8.74 -24.06
C ILE A 22 -1.10 7.85 -24.66
N ASP A 23 0.15 8.25 -24.48
CA ASP A 23 1.30 7.42 -24.86
C ASP A 23 1.59 6.34 -23.81
N LEU A 24 1.28 5.10 -24.18
CA LEU A 24 1.44 3.93 -23.32
C LEU A 24 2.91 3.68 -22.93
N SER A 25 3.87 4.05 -23.79
CA SER A 25 5.30 3.86 -23.52
C SER A 25 5.77 4.78 -22.39
N THR A 26 5.38 6.05 -22.43
CA THR A 26 5.61 7.02 -21.35
C THR A 26 4.98 6.56 -20.03
N ILE A 27 3.77 5.99 -20.05
CA ILE A 27 3.12 5.47 -18.84
C ILE A 27 3.91 4.28 -18.28
N ARG A 28 4.35 3.35 -19.13
CA ARG A 28 5.16 2.20 -18.71
C ARG A 28 6.45 2.64 -18.03
N GLU A 29 7.20 3.54 -18.64
CA GLU A 29 8.45 4.05 -18.06
C GLU A 29 8.23 4.69 -16.68
N LYS A 30 7.20 5.54 -16.55
CA LYS A 30 6.89 6.20 -15.27
C LYS A 30 6.48 5.22 -14.19
N VAL A 31 5.70 4.20 -14.55
CA VAL A 31 5.26 3.16 -13.62
C VAL A 31 6.45 2.32 -13.17
N GLU A 32 7.31 1.88 -14.08
CA GLU A 32 8.49 1.09 -13.72
C GLU A 32 9.52 1.91 -12.92
N ALA A 33 9.68 3.20 -13.21
CA ALA A 33 10.53 4.09 -12.42
C ALA A 33 10.02 4.24 -10.97
N ALA A 34 8.69 4.26 -10.78
CA ALA A 34 8.07 4.41 -9.46
C ALA A 34 7.99 3.09 -8.67
N PHE A 35 7.74 1.96 -9.35
CA PHE A 35 7.41 0.68 -8.72
C PHE A 35 8.46 -0.42 -8.94
N GLY A 36 9.46 -0.19 -9.78
CA GLY A 36 10.53 -1.13 -10.12
C GLY A 36 10.35 -1.79 -11.50
N PRO A 37 11.43 -2.39 -12.05
CA PRO A 37 11.38 -3.08 -13.34
C PRO A 37 10.37 -4.22 -13.31
N GLY A 38 9.56 -4.31 -14.37
CA GLY A 38 8.50 -5.31 -14.49
C GLY A 38 7.26 -5.07 -13.63
N ALA A 39 7.04 -3.85 -13.14
CA ALA A 39 5.82 -3.45 -12.43
C ALA A 39 4.54 -3.73 -13.24
N LEU A 40 4.62 -3.74 -14.57
CA LEU A 40 3.51 -4.03 -15.49
C LEU A 40 3.53 -5.45 -16.07
N ASP A 41 4.58 -6.24 -15.83
CA ASP A 41 4.74 -7.60 -16.39
C ASP A 41 3.85 -8.63 -15.67
N ARG A 42 3.09 -8.20 -14.66
CA ARG A 42 2.15 -9.07 -13.97
C ARG A 42 0.91 -9.26 -14.83
N GLU A 43 0.99 -10.22 -15.74
CA GLU A 43 -0.18 -10.87 -16.32
C GLU A 43 -1.15 -11.21 -15.18
N PRO A 44 -2.40 -10.70 -15.18
CA PRO A 44 -3.37 -11.07 -14.17
C PRO A 44 -3.53 -12.57 -14.27
N ALA A 45 -3.12 -13.31 -13.25
CA ALA A 45 -3.14 -14.77 -13.27
C ALA A 45 -4.54 -15.26 -13.65
N ARG A 46 -4.73 -15.59 -14.93
CA ARG A 46 -5.98 -16.09 -15.49
C ARG A 46 -6.12 -17.52 -15.00
N THR A 47 -6.74 -17.69 -13.84
CA THR A 47 -7.22 -19.01 -13.42
C THR A 47 -8.30 -19.46 -14.41
N ARG A 48 -8.37 -20.77 -14.69
CA ARG A 48 -9.34 -21.39 -15.62
C ARG A 48 -10.81 -21.09 -15.31
N THR A 49 -11.10 -20.60 -14.12
CA THR A 49 -12.36 -19.96 -13.74
C THR A 49 -12.13 -18.46 -13.76
N GLY A 50 -12.84 -17.72 -14.61
CA GLY A 50 -12.71 -16.28 -14.84
C GLY A 50 -13.04 -15.40 -13.63
N ARG A 51 -12.34 -15.61 -12.51
CA ARG A 51 -12.44 -14.84 -11.29
C ARG A 51 -11.17 -14.03 -11.17
N LEU A 52 -11.31 -12.71 -11.24
CA LEU A 52 -10.26 -11.76 -10.89
C LEU A 52 -9.79 -12.09 -9.46
N THR A 53 -8.63 -12.72 -9.33
CA THR A 53 -8.02 -12.91 -8.00
C THR A 53 -7.43 -11.61 -7.45
N SER A 54 -7.65 -10.47 -8.12
CA SER A 54 -7.55 -9.12 -7.54
C SER A 54 -8.40 -8.94 -6.26
N GLY A 55 -9.30 -9.88 -5.95
CA GLY A 55 -10.11 -9.90 -4.73
C GLY A 55 -9.77 -10.96 -3.69
N ARG A 56 -8.66 -11.70 -3.78
CA ARG A 56 -8.21 -12.54 -2.63
C ARG A 56 -7.47 -11.61 -1.68
N HIS A 57 -8.07 -11.31 -0.52
CA HIS A 57 -7.47 -10.49 0.55
C HIS A 57 -5.96 -10.76 0.65
N ALA A 58 -5.15 -9.82 0.19
CA ALA A 58 -3.71 -9.95 0.27
C ALA A 58 -3.35 -10.09 1.74
N SER A 59 -2.73 -11.21 2.11
CA SER A 59 -2.25 -11.43 3.47
C SER A 59 -1.29 -10.30 3.85
N PHE A 60 -1.46 -9.75 5.04
CA PHE A 60 -0.48 -8.80 5.57
C PHE A 60 0.93 -9.41 5.59
N THR A 61 1.92 -8.59 5.25
CA THR A 61 3.33 -8.94 5.40
C THR A 61 3.63 -9.23 6.88
N ALA A 62 4.72 -9.98 7.15
CA ALA A 62 5.14 -10.25 8.53
C ALA A 62 5.34 -8.95 9.35
N ARG A 63 5.91 -7.92 8.69
CA ARG A 63 6.06 -6.58 9.27
C ARG A 63 4.72 -5.92 9.56
N ALA A 64 3.78 -5.92 8.62
CA ALA A 64 2.47 -5.32 8.84
C ALA A 64 1.71 -6.01 9.98
N LYS A 65 1.78 -7.34 10.09
CA LYS A 65 1.25 -8.08 11.24
C LYS A 65 1.91 -7.64 12.55
N LYS A 66 3.23 -7.46 12.55
CA LYS A 66 3.97 -6.97 13.73
C LYS A 66 3.50 -5.58 14.16
N VAL A 67 3.30 -4.65 13.22
CA VAL A 67 2.76 -3.31 13.51
C VAL A 67 1.38 -3.41 14.16
N LEU A 68 0.49 -4.24 13.62
CA LEU A 68 -0.85 -4.45 14.19
C LEU A 68 -0.79 -5.01 15.63
N GLU A 69 0.09 -5.98 15.89
CA GLU A 69 0.31 -6.49 17.25
C GLU A 69 0.84 -5.41 18.20
N LEU A 70 1.78 -4.58 17.75
CA LEU A 70 2.32 -3.48 18.56
C LEU A 70 1.23 -2.45 18.86
N SER A 71 0.40 -2.13 17.86
CA SER A 71 -0.72 -1.20 17.99
C SER A 71 -1.74 -1.65 19.05
N LEU A 72 -2.04 -2.96 19.07
CA LEU A 72 -2.87 -3.54 20.13
C LEU A 72 -2.21 -3.41 21.51
N ARG A 73 -0.90 -3.64 21.62
CA ARG A 73 -0.18 -3.46 22.90
C ARG A 73 -0.23 -2.02 23.38
N GLU A 74 -0.16 -1.04 22.49
CA GLU A 74 -0.28 0.38 22.85
C GLU A 74 -1.70 0.72 23.33
N ALA A 75 -2.73 0.23 22.65
CA ALA A 75 -4.12 0.40 23.09
C ALA A 75 -4.35 -0.19 24.50
N LEU A 76 -3.83 -1.39 24.75
CA LEU A 76 -3.91 -2.03 26.08
C LEU A 76 -3.11 -1.26 27.14
N ARG A 77 -1.92 -0.73 26.80
CA ARG A 77 -1.11 0.09 27.72
C ARG A 77 -1.85 1.36 28.15
N LEU A 78 -2.55 1.99 27.21
CA LEU A 78 -3.35 3.20 27.43
C LEU A 78 -4.77 2.88 27.95
N LYS A 79 -5.10 1.60 28.17
CA LYS A 79 -6.42 1.12 28.62
C LYS A 79 -7.57 1.59 27.71
N ALA A 80 -7.29 1.75 26.42
CA ALA A 80 -8.29 2.07 25.42
C ALA A 80 -9.20 0.86 25.14
N ASP A 81 -10.49 1.12 24.93
CA ASP A 81 -11.50 0.12 24.59
C ASP A 81 -11.46 -0.33 23.12
N ARG A 82 -10.82 0.49 22.27
CA ARG A 82 -10.67 0.26 20.83
C ARG A 82 -9.29 0.67 20.32
N ILE A 83 -8.86 0.04 19.23
CA ILE A 83 -7.67 0.49 18.49
C ILE A 83 -8.07 1.65 17.59
N ALA A 84 -7.46 2.81 17.83
CA ALA A 84 -7.56 4.01 17.01
C ALA A 84 -6.35 4.16 16.08
N ASP A 85 -6.43 5.09 15.14
CA ASP A 85 -5.33 5.50 14.24
C ASP A 85 -4.05 5.89 14.99
N GLY A 86 -4.16 6.61 16.11
CA GLY A 86 -3.01 6.95 16.94
C GLY A 86 -2.28 5.72 17.50
N HIS A 87 -3.00 4.67 17.89
CA HIS A 87 -2.39 3.41 18.34
C HIS A 87 -1.69 2.69 17.20
N LEU A 88 -2.26 2.75 15.98
CA LEU A 88 -1.61 2.23 14.79
C LEU A 88 -0.29 2.94 14.51
N LEU A 89 -0.30 4.27 14.62
CA LEU A 89 0.89 5.09 14.43
C LEU A 89 1.95 4.83 15.50
N LEU A 90 1.56 4.70 16.77
CA LEU A 90 2.48 4.29 17.84
C LEU A 90 3.09 2.90 17.59
N GLY A 91 2.29 1.94 17.11
CA GLY A 91 2.76 0.63 16.70
C GLY A 91 3.76 0.67 15.54
N LEU A 92 3.54 1.58 14.59
CA LEU A 92 4.42 1.82 13.44
C LEU A 92 5.75 2.45 13.87
N LEU A 93 5.71 3.47 14.73
CA LEU A 93 6.89 4.10 15.32
C LEU A 93 7.72 3.10 16.13
N ARG A 94 7.06 2.15 16.79
CA ARG A 94 7.73 1.12 17.59
C ARG A 94 8.33 -0.01 16.75
N GLU A 95 7.78 -0.30 15.58
CA GLU A 95 8.43 -1.21 14.62
C GLU A 95 9.71 -0.58 14.05
N GLY A 96 9.70 0.75 13.85
CA GLY A 96 10.90 1.57 13.63
C GLY A 96 11.63 1.30 12.32
N GLY A 97 11.06 0.50 11.42
CA GLY A 97 11.71 0.06 10.19
C GLY A 97 10.90 0.32 8.92
N GLY A 98 11.51 -0.06 7.79
CA GLY A 98 10.86 -0.03 6.48
C GLY A 98 10.58 1.37 5.94
N LEU A 99 9.62 1.43 5.01
CA LEU A 99 9.30 2.64 4.27
C LEU A 99 8.74 3.73 5.17
N ALA A 100 7.87 3.39 6.13
CA ALA A 100 7.27 4.38 7.02
C ALA A 100 8.31 5.12 7.87
N ALA A 101 9.25 4.37 8.48
CA ALA A 101 10.34 4.97 9.24
C ALA A 101 11.22 5.87 8.36
N LYS A 102 11.52 5.42 7.14
CA LYS A 102 12.27 6.24 6.17
C LYS A 102 11.53 7.53 5.81
N VAL A 103 10.25 7.44 5.45
CA VAL A 103 9.44 8.60 5.07
C VAL A 103 9.32 9.61 6.22
N MET A 104 9.14 9.14 7.46
CA MET A 104 9.08 10.04 8.62
C MET A 104 10.43 10.71 8.89
N ALA A 105 11.55 9.98 8.74
CA ALA A 105 12.89 10.54 8.87
C ALA A 105 13.19 11.56 7.75
N ASP A 106 12.84 11.25 6.50
CA ASP A 106 12.99 12.14 5.34
C ASP A 106 12.13 13.41 5.49
N ALA A 107 11.00 13.32 6.18
CA ALA A 107 10.15 14.45 6.53
C ALA A 107 10.66 15.28 7.73
N GLY A 108 11.78 14.89 8.37
CA GLY A 108 12.34 15.58 9.52
C GLY A 108 11.52 15.44 10.81
N ILE A 109 10.69 14.39 10.90
CA ILE A 109 9.86 14.14 12.08
C ILE A 109 10.71 13.45 13.15
N ASP A 110 10.75 14.04 14.35
CA ASP A 110 11.32 13.41 15.53
C ASP A 110 10.32 12.40 16.12
N PHE A 111 10.77 11.14 16.26
CA PHE A 111 9.89 10.04 16.65
C PHE A 111 9.52 10.09 18.12
N ASP A 112 10.37 10.65 18.98
CA ASP A 112 10.12 10.76 20.40
C ASP A 112 9.16 11.91 20.68
N VAL A 113 9.31 13.03 19.98
CA VAL A 113 8.34 14.15 20.02
C VAL A 113 6.97 13.68 19.55
N LEU A 114 6.90 13.00 18.39
CA LEU A 114 5.63 12.49 17.86
C LEU A 114 4.99 11.47 18.81
N ARG A 115 5.77 10.58 19.42
CA ARG A 115 5.26 9.62 20.41
C ARG A 115 4.65 10.33 21.61
N ALA A 116 5.33 11.33 22.16
CA ALA A 116 4.83 12.08 23.31
C ALA A 116 3.50 12.81 23.01
N GLU A 117 3.40 13.43 21.83
CA GLU A 117 2.18 14.10 21.38
C GLU A 117 1.01 13.11 21.23
N LEU A 118 1.25 11.95 20.61
CA LEU A 118 0.23 10.91 20.45
C LEU A 118 -0.24 10.34 21.78
N ASP A 119 0.68 10.10 22.72
CA ASP A 119 0.33 9.63 24.07
C ASP A 119 -0.57 10.64 24.79
N ALA A 120 -0.27 11.94 24.68
CA ALA A 120 -1.07 12.99 25.28
C ALA A 120 -2.48 13.06 24.66
N GLN A 121 -2.57 13.05 23.32
CA GLN A 121 -3.85 13.12 22.62
C GLN A 121 -4.74 11.90 22.88
N LEU A 122 -4.18 10.68 22.87
CA LEU A 122 -4.95 9.46 23.10
C LEU A 122 -5.45 9.33 24.54
N THR A 123 -4.66 9.79 25.50
CA THR A 123 -5.08 9.84 26.91
C THR A 123 -6.22 10.83 27.12
N ALA A 124 -6.20 11.98 26.44
CA ALA A 124 -7.27 12.98 26.53
C ALA A 124 -8.61 12.49 25.90
N GLN A 125 -8.55 11.62 24.89
CA GLN A 125 -9.72 11.10 24.18
C GLN A 125 -10.41 9.93 24.88
N SER A 126 -9.74 9.30 25.85
CA SER A 126 -10.27 8.18 26.63
C SER A 126 -10.34 8.53 28.12
N PRO A 127 -11.14 9.53 28.55
CA PRO A 127 -11.35 9.75 29.97
C PRO A 127 -12.13 8.55 30.52
N SER A 128 -11.50 7.82 31.44
CA SER A 128 -12.17 6.78 32.22
C SER A 128 -13.35 7.31 33.01
#